data_AF-A0A6B2C3Z9-F1
#
_entry.id   AF-A0A6B2C3Z9-F1
#
_cell.length_a   1.000
_cell.length_b   1.000
_cell.length_c   1.000
_cell.angle_alpha   90.00
_cell.angle_beta   90.00
_cell.angle_gamma   90.00
#
_symmetry.space_group_name_H-M   'P 1'
#
loop_
_entity.id
_entity.type
_entity.pdbx_description
1 polymer ?
#
loop_
_entity_poly.entity_id
_entity_poly.type
_entity_poly.pdbx_seq_one_letter_code
_entity_poly.pdbx_strand_id
1 'polypeptide(L)'
;MLDRAFRMWLVVENEQDKKWMEDVKKKTLDIHPYKSLKIKFKHLKPFLTFNYLQIGYLGNNEDAMLSGFKYINGDKYQLCNFKPETTINMMYFKPFWKQLTKNFKIHSKTDITIHYYQNEPVWFEVSQFDENGNEEKRIGIILPSTYY
;
A
#
# COMPACT_ATOMS: atom_id res chain seq x y z
N MET A 1 -20.40 9.31 -12.59
CA MET A 1 -20.29 8.89 -11.18
C MET A 1 -19.90 7.41 -11.21
N LEU A 2 -18.60 7.10 -11.12
CA LEU A 2 -18.12 5.70 -11.20
C LEU A 2 -18.44 4.97 -9.89
N ASP A 3 -19.12 3.85 -10.03
CA ASP A 3 -19.72 3.02 -8.98
C ASP A 3 -18.74 2.67 -7.84
N ARG A 4 -19.19 2.88 -6.60
CA ARG A 4 -18.39 2.68 -5.38
C ARG A 4 -18.14 1.19 -5.09
N ALA A 5 -18.96 0.29 -5.64
CA ALA A 5 -18.84 -1.15 -5.46
C ALA A 5 -17.60 -1.77 -6.13
N PHE A 6 -16.97 -1.08 -7.09
CA PHE A 6 -15.83 -1.60 -7.87
C PHE A 6 -14.51 -0.86 -7.62
N ARG A 7 -14.48 0.10 -6.69
CA ARG A 7 -13.24 0.83 -6.39
C ARG A 7 -12.33 -0.02 -5.52
N MET A 8 -11.24 -0.49 -6.11
CA MET A 8 -10.18 -1.26 -5.42
C MET A 8 -9.31 -0.41 -4.48
N TRP A 9 -9.52 0.90 -4.42
CA TRP A 9 -8.75 1.81 -3.58
C TRP A 9 -9.47 3.14 -3.30
N LEU A 10 -9.04 3.82 -2.24
CA LEU A 10 -9.50 5.12 -1.77
C LEU A 10 -8.30 6.01 -1.41
N VAL A 11 -8.35 7.29 -1.78
CA VAL A 11 -7.44 8.35 -1.29
C VAL A 11 -8.30 9.41 -0.65
N VAL A 12 -7.94 9.87 0.54
CA VAL A 12 -8.76 10.83 1.29
C VAL A 12 -8.55 12.24 0.76
N GLU A 13 -9.53 12.78 0.04
CA GLU A 13 -9.45 14.13 -0.56
C GLU A 13 -10.50 15.11 -0.01
N ASN A 14 -11.59 14.60 0.57
CA ASN A 14 -12.69 15.41 1.08
C ASN A 14 -13.36 14.75 2.30
N GLU A 15 -14.34 15.44 2.89
CA GLU A 15 -15.08 14.96 4.07
C GLU A 15 -15.88 13.66 3.81
N GLN A 16 -16.33 13.42 2.58
CA GLN A 16 -17.03 12.17 2.26
C GLN A 16 -16.06 10.98 2.25
N ASP A 17 -14.84 11.17 1.75
CA ASP A 17 -13.79 10.15 1.78
C ASP A 17 -13.34 9.87 3.21
N LYS A 18 -13.27 10.90 4.07
CA LYS A 18 -12.99 10.71 5.51
C LYS A 18 -14.04 9.83 6.18
N LYS A 19 -15.33 10.09 5.94
CA LYS A 19 -16.41 9.26 6.48
C LYS A 19 -16.27 7.80 6.03
N TRP A 20 -15.99 7.59 4.74
CA TRP A 20 -15.79 6.25 4.21
C TRP A 20 -14.56 5.56 4.81
N MET A 21 -13.45 6.27 4.93
CA MET A 21 -12.23 5.79 5.58
C MET A 21 -12.53 5.34 7.02
N GLU A 22 -13.24 6.14 7.81
CA GLU A 22 -13.63 5.78 9.18
C GLU A 22 -14.53 4.55 9.23
N ASP A 23 -15.46 4.40 8.28
CA ASP A 23 -16.29 3.20 8.18
C ASP A 23 -15.47 1.94 7.85
N VAL A 24 -14.45 2.05 6.97
CA VAL A 24 -13.52 0.95 6.67
C VAL A 24 -12.67 0.64 7.90
N LYS A 25 -12.16 1.65 8.59
CA LYS A 25 -11.33 1.52 9.79
C LYS A 25 -12.04 0.72 10.88
N LYS A 26 -13.28 1.10 11.20
CA LYS A 26 -14.12 0.43 12.21
C LYS A 26 -14.40 -1.03 11.91
N LYS A 27 -14.43 -1.40 10.63
CA LYS A 27 -14.67 -2.78 10.18
C LYS A 27 -13.40 -3.61 10.06
N THR A 28 -12.22 -2.98 10.12
CA THR A 28 -10.95 -3.64 9.78
C THR A 28 -9.85 -3.34 10.79
N LEU A 29 -9.21 -2.18 10.69
CA LEU A 29 -8.06 -1.78 11.50
C LEU A 29 -8.33 -1.79 13.01
N ASP A 30 -9.57 -1.52 13.43
CA ASP A 30 -9.96 -1.51 14.84
C ASP A 30 -10.30 -2.91 15.39
N ILE A 31 -10.49 -3.92 14.53
CA ILE A 31 -10.93 -5.28 14.91
C ILE A 31 -9.81 -6.31 14.72
N HIS A 32 -8.97 -6.12 13.70
CA HIS A 32 -7.90 -7.05 13.38
C HIS A 32 -6.53 -6.58 13.90
N PRO A 33 -5.62 -7.50 14.23
CA PRO A 33 -4.29 -7.16 14.71
C PRO A 33 -3.37 -6.77 13.55
N TYR A 34 -3.60 -5.58 13.00
CA TYR A 34 -2.81 -5.03 11.90
C TYR A 34 -1.34 -4.88 12.29
N LYS A 35 -0.47 -5.29 11.38
CA LYS A 35 0.98 -5.07 11.47
C LYS A 35 1.36 -3.79 10.75
N SER A 36 2.53 -3.24 11.07
CA SER A 36 3.01 -1.99 10.47
C SER A 36 4.41 -2.17 9.89
N LEU A 37 4.56 -1.89 8.60
CA LEU A 37 5.85 -1.83 7.91
C LEU A 37 6.21 -0.36 7.64
N LYS A 38 7.29 0.12 8.26
CA LYS A 38 7.81 1.48 8.06
C LYS A 38 9.00 1.45 7.09
N ILE A 39 8.88 2.16 5.97
CA ILE A 39 9.92 2.23 4.95
C ILE A 39 10.06 3.64 4.40
N LYS A 40 11.17 3.87 3.69
CA LYS A 40 11.36 5.05 2.86
C LYS A 40 10.93 4.76 1.42
N PHE A 41 10.49 5.78 0.68
CA PHE A 41 10.09 5.63 -0.72
C PHE A 41 11.17 5.00 -1.60
N LYS A 42 12.46 5.22 -1.32
CA LYS A 42 13.57 4.55 -2.04
C LYS A 42 13.46 3.02 -2.04
N HIS A 43 12.85 2.42 -1.03
CA HIS A 43 12.64 0.97 -0.92
C HIS A 43 11.40 0.49 -1.66
N LEU A 44 10.34 1.32 -1.74
CA LEU A 44 9.14 1.00 -2.53
C LEU A 44 9.37 1.19 -4.04
N LYS A 45 10.16 2.19 -4.42
CA LYS A 45 10.35 2.62 -5.82
C LYS A 45 10.69 1.48 -6.80
N PRO A 46 11.58 0.51 -6.50
CA PRO A 46 11.89 -0.58 -7.43
C PRO A 46 10.67 -1.44 -7.77
N PHE A 47 9.79 -1.66 -6.81
CA PHE A 47 8.60 -2.49 -6.97
C PHE A 47 7.52 -1.84 -7.85
N LEU A 48 7.62 -0.54 -8.13
CA LEU A 48 6.74 0.13 -9.11
C LEU A 48 6.82 -0.49 -10.52
N THR A 49 7.86 -1.28 -10.81
CA THR A 49 8.04 -1.98 -12.09
C THR A 49 7.47 -3.40 -12.12
N PHE A 50 7.00 -3.92 -10.98
CA PHE A 50 6.53 -5.29 -10.82
C PHE A 50 5.06 -5.45 -11.25
N ASN A 51 4.61 -6.71 -11.37
CA ASN A 51 3.20 -7.03 -11.57
C ASN A 51 2.44 -7.05 -10.24
N TYR A 52 3.08 -7.50 -9.16
CA TYR A 52 2.50 -7.55 -7.82
C TYR A 52 3.53 -7.11 -6.78
N LEU A 53 3.07 -6.30 -5.82
CA LEU A 53 3.80 -5.94 -4.60
C LEU A 53 3.39 -6.92 -3.50
N GLN A 54 4.34 -7.39 -2.71
CA GLN A 54 4.10 -8.28 -1.59
C GLN A 54 4.68 -7.73 -0.31
N ILE A 55 4.00 -7.99 0.80
CA ILE A 55 4.47 -7.71 2.16
C ILE A 55 4.45 -9.03 2.93
N GLY A 56 5.52 -9.32 3.64
CA GLY A 56 5.68 -10.60 4.31
C GLY A 56 7.12 -10.85 4.75
N TYR A 57 7.51 -12.11 4.82
CA TYR A 57 8.72 -12.55 5.52
C TYR A 57 9.61 -13.41 4.65
N LEU A 58 10.92 -13.35 4.88
CA LEU A 58 11.90 -14.20 4.22
C LEU A 58 12.37 -15.32 5.17
N GLY A 59 12.07 -16.57 4.82
CA GLY A 59 12.49 -17.72 5.62
C GLY A 59 11.89 -17.72 7.03
N ASN A 60 12.76 -17.56 8.04
CA ASN A 60 12.42 -17.48 9.46
C ASN A 60 12.64 -16.08 10.05
N ASN A 61 12.87 -15.06 9.21
CA ASN A 61 13.00 -13.68 9.69
C ASN A 61 11.62 -13.17 10.15
N GLU A 62 11.56 -12.60 11.35
CA GLU A 62 10.37 -12.00 11.93
C GLU A 62 10.15 -10.55 11.47
N ASP A 63 11.14 -9.94 10.83
CA ASP A 63 11.03 -8.60 10.25
C ASP A 63 10.33 -8.65 8.89
N ALA A 64 9.19 -7.97 8.81
CA ALA A 64 8.45 -7.82 7.57
C ALA A 64 9.23 -6.96 6.57
N MET A 65 9.14 -7.31 5.29
CA MET A 65 9.78 -6.58 4.21
C MET A 65 8.90 -6.52 2.96
N LEU A 66 9.26 -5.61 2.05
CA LEU A 66 8.71 -5.59 0.70
C LEU A 66 9.36 -6.66 -0.17
N SER A 67 8.53 -7.32 -0.96
CA SER A 67 8.92 -8.17 -2.07
C SER A 67 7.94 -7.96 -3.22
N GLY A 68 8.02 -8.78 -4.25
CA GLY A 68 7.06 -8.78 -5.32
C GLY A 68 7.37 -9.89 -6.30
N PHE A 69 6.48 -10.04 -7.27
CA PHE A 69 6.77 -10.87 -8.44
C PHE A 69 6.43 -10.19 -9.76
N LYS A 70 7.14 -10.62 -10.78
CA LYS A 70 6.97 -10.16 -12.16
C LYS A 70 6.86 -11.37 -13.08
N TYR A 71 5.99 -11.28 -14.07
CA TYR A 71 5.94 -12.25 -15.16
C TYR A 71 6.85 -11.78 -16.30
N ILE A 72 7.72 -12.66 -16.77
CA ILE A 72 8.57 -12.44 -17.95
C ILE A 72 8.37 -13.67 -18.84
N ASN A 73 7.86 -13.46 -20.06
CA ASN A 73 7.55 -14.53 -21.00
C ASN A 73 6.63 -15.64 -20.46
N GLY A 74 5.73 -15.29 -19.53
CA GLY A 74 4.82 -16.25 -18.87
C GLY A 74 5.38 -16.85 -17.58
N ASP A 75 6.67 -16.77 -17.33
CA ASP A 75 7.31 -17.30 -16.12
C ASP A 75 7.25 -16.31 -14.96
N LYS A 76 6.94 -16.81 -13.76
CA LYS A 76 6.86 -16.02 -12.53
C LYS A 76 8.23 -15.91 -11.85
N TYR A 77 8.78 -14.71 -11.82
CA TYR A 77 10.01 -14.37 -11.10
C TYR A 77 9.67 -13.75 -9.76
N GLN A 78 10.09 -14.40 -8.66
CA GLN A 78 9.86 -13.95 -7.30
C GLN A 78 11.03 -14.34 -6.39
N LEU A 79 11.17 -13.66 -5.25
CA LEU A 79 12.17 -14.02 -4.24
C LEU A 79 11.87 -15.42 -3.67
N CYS A 80 12.85 -16.32 -3.76
CA CYS A 80 12.72 -17.69 -3.25
C CYS A 80 12.50 -17.69 -1.73
N ASN A 81 11.64 -18.59 -1.23
CA ASN A 81 11.29 -18.72 0.20
C ASN A 81 10.66 -17.48 0.84
N PHE A 82 10.17 -16.53 0.04
CA PHE A 82 9.36 -15.43 0.54
C PHE A 82 7.95 -15.92 0.87
N LYS A 83 7.48 -15.62 2.08
CA LYS A 83 6.15 -15.96 2.58
C LYS A 83 5.30 -14.67 2.59
N PRO A 84 4.48 -14.42 1.55
CA PRO A 84 3.64 -13.23 1.50
C PRO A 84 2.49 -13.37 2.50
N GLU A 85 2.26 -12.32 3.28
CA GLU A 85 1.05 -12.17 4.11
C GLU A 85 0.00 -11.35 3.36
N THR A 86 0.46 -10.38 2.58
CA THR A 86 -0.40 -9.55 1.73
C THR A 86 0.22 -9.42 0.35
N THR A 87 -0.62 -9.51 -0.68
CA THR A 87 -0.23 -9.29 -2.09
C THR A 87 -1.16 -8.25 -2.70
N ILE A 88 -0.57 -7.25 -3.36
CA ILE A 88 -1.26 -6.11 -3.97
C ILE A 88 -0.97 -6.14 -5.48
N ASN A 89 -2.03 -6.19 -6.29
CA ASN A 89 -1.91 -6.12 -7.73
C ASN A 89 -1.48 -4.70 -8.17
N MET A 90 -0.37 -4.61 -8.91
CA MET A 90 0.19 -3.33 -9.33
C MET A 90 -0.68 -2.59 -10.35
N MET A 91 -1.63 -3.28 -11.01
CA MET A 91 -2.66 -2.65 -11.83
C MET A 91 -3.51 -1.67 -11.02
N TYR A 92 -3.81 -1.98 -9.77
CA TYR A 92 -4.55 -1.10 -8.86
C TYR A 92 -3.62 -0.18 -8.06
N PHE A 93 -2.44 -0.69 -7.64
CA PHE A 93 -1.48 0.09 -6.86
C PHE A 93 -0.95 1.32 -7.59
N LYS A 94 -0.63 1.21 -8.89
CA LYS A 94 -0.05 2.33 -9.65
C LYS A 94 -0.97 3.55 -9.75
N PRO A 95 -2.25 3.42 -10.18
CA PRO A 95 -3.16 4.56 -10.21
C PRO A 95 -3.46 5.08 -8.80
N PHE A 96 -3.61 4.19 -7.81
CA PHE A 96 -3.73 4.56 -6.41
C PHE A 96 -2.56 5.44 -5.94
N TRP A 97 -1.32 4.98 -6.14
CA TRP A 97 -0.11 5.68 -5.70
C TRP A 97 0.01 7.03 -6.38
N LYS A 98 -0.26 7.10 -7.69
CA LYS A 98 -0.28 8.36 -8.45
C LYS A 98 -1.28 9.36 -7.87
N GLN A 99 -2.46 8.89 -7.44
CA GLN A 99 -3.47 9.74 -6.82
C GLN A 99 -3.07 10.16 -5.40
N LEU A 100 -2.59 9.22 -4.58
CA LEU A 100 -2.16 9.46 -3.20
C LEU A 100 -1.06 10.51 -3.12
N THR A 101 -0.16 10.51 -4.10
CA THR A 101 0.96 11.44 -4.19
C THR A 101 0.70 12.57 -5.18
N LYS A 102 -0.55 12.82 -5.56
CA LYS A 102 -0.90 13.92 -6.47
C LYS A 102 -0.56 15.25 -5.80
N ASN A 103 0.11 16.14 -6.55
CA ASN A 103 0.61 17.44 -6.06
C ASN A 103 1.55 17.32 -4.85
N PHE A 104 2.12 16.14 -4.62
CA PHE A 104 3.01 15.85 -3.51
C PHE A 104 4.37 15.46 -4.07
N LYS A 105 5.38 16.30 -3.87
CA LYS A 105 6.72 16.09 -4.44
C LYS A 105 7.45 15.01 -3.64
N ILE A 106 7.28 13.76 -4.05
CA ILE A 106 7.90 12.60 -3.39
C ILE A 106 9.43 12.67 -3.49
N HIS A 107 10.10 12.34 -2.38
CA HIS A 107 11.55 12.24 -2.27
C HIS A 107 11.98 10.83 -1.87
N SER A 108 13.24 10.49 -2.09
CA SER A 108 13.78 9.16 -1.72
C SER A 108 13.68 8.87 -0.21
N LYS A 109 13.65 9.92 0.61
CA LYS A 109 13.54 9.89 2.06
C LYS A 109 12.12 10.07 2.61
N THR A 110 11.11 10.24 1.74
CA THR A 110 9.69 10.31 2.15
C THR A 110 9.34 9.05 2.94
N ASP A 111 8.69 9.24 4.08
CA ASP A 111 8.26 8.18 4.97
C ASP A 111 6.97 7.55 4.46
N ILE A 112 6.93 6.23 4.54
CA ILE A 112 5.76 5.42 4.20
C ILE A 112 5.54 4.43 5.34
N THR A 113 4.39 4.51 5.98
CA THR A 113 3.92 3.49 6.92
C THR A 113 2.82 2.70 6.23
N ILE A 114 2.97 1.37 6.21
CA ILE A 114 2.00 0.48 5.60
C ILE A 114 1.39 -0.37 6.71
N HIS A 115 0.09 -0.24 6.94
CA HIS A 115 -0.65 -1.14 7.82
C HIS A 115 -1.28 -2.25 6.98
N TYR A 116 -1.01 -3.49 7.36
CA TYR A 116 -1.47 -4.66 6.62
C TYR A 116 -1.90 -5.77 7.56
N TYR A 117 -2.84 -6.57 7.08
CA TYR A 117 -3.26 -7.83 7.67
C TYR A 117 -3.71 -8.76 6.55
N GLN A 118 -3.64 -10.07 6.79
CA GLN A 118 -3.98 -11.06 5.77
C GLN A 118 -5.43 -10.89 5.30
N ASN A 119 -5.63 -10.82 3.98
CA ASN A 119 -6.94 -10.68 3.31
C ASN A 119 -7.76 -9.43 3.68
N GLU A 120 -7.16 -8.45 4.36
CA GLU A 120 -7.81 -7.20 4.74
C GLU A 120 -7.27 -6.00 3.92
N PRO A 121 -7.94 -4.83 3.95
CA PRO A 121 -7.45 -3.62 3.30
C PRO A 121 -6.05 -3.22 3.74
N VAL A 122 -5.24 -2.73 2.80
CA VAL A 122 -3.90 -2.22 3.09
C VAL A 122 -3.94 -0.71 3.18
N TRP A 123 -3.47 -0.18 4.29
CA TRP A 123 -3.45 1.26 4.55
C TRP A 123 -2.04 1.80 4.30
N PHE A 124 -1.96 2.89 3.56
CA PHE A 124 -0.73 3.61 3.30
C PHE A 124 -0.84 5.00 3.93
N GLU A 125 0.10 5.29 4.82
CA GLU A 125 0.35 6.64 5.29
C GLU A 125 1.66 7.13 4.69
N VAL A 126 1.60 8.25 3.98
CA VAL A 126 2.78 8.90 3.39
C VAL A 126 2.97 10.22 4.09
N SER A 127 4.16 10.44 4.65
CA SER A 127 4.49 11.72 5.30
C SER A 127 5.87 12.23 4.91
N GLN A 128 5.99 13.55 4.86
CA GLN A 128 7.27 14.26 4.75
C GLN A 128 7.13 15.68 5.29
N PHE A 129 8.25 16.35 5.48
CA PHE A 129 8.28 17.78 5.75
C PHE A 129 8.48 18.54 4.43
N ASP A 130 7.72 19.62 4.24
CA ASP A 130 7.93 20.56 3.14
C ASP A 130 9.18 21.43 3.38
N GLU A 131 9.51 22.30 2.42
CA GLU A 131 10.66 23.22 2.53
C GLU A 131 10.52 24.24 3.67
N ASN A 132 9.30 24.44 4.19
CA ASN A 132 8.99 25.32 5.32
C ASN A 132 8.93 24.57 6.67
N GLY A 133 9.18 23.26 6.68
CA GLY A 133 9.10 22.41 7.86
C GLY A 133 7.69 22.01 8.29
N ASN A 134 6.66 22.23 7.45
CA ASN A 134 5.32 21.74 7.71
C ASN A 134 5.23 20.24 7.39
N GLU A 135 4.60 19.48 8.28
CA GLU A 135 4.30 18.07 8.00
C GLU A 135 3.16 17.97 7.00
N GLU A 136 3.43 17.32 5.88
CA GLU A 136 2.42 16.92 4.91
C GLU A 136 2.17 15.42 5.05
N LYS A 137 0.95 15.05 5.46
CA LYS A 137 0.50 13.66 5.56
C LYS A 137 -0.58 13.35 4.53
N ARG A 138 -0.54 12.16 3.95
CA ARG A 138 -1.55 11.60 3.03
C ARG A 138 -1.89 10.18 3.47
N ILE A 139 -3.17 9.83 3.40
CA ILE A 139 -3.66 8.50 3.75
C ILE A 139 -4.44 7.94 2.58
N GLY A 140 -4.17 6.68 2.24
CA GLY A 140 -4.88 5.94 1.23
C GLY A 140 -5.05 4.48 1.61
N ILE A 141 -6.08 3.84 1.07
CA ILE A 141 -6.43 2.45 1.33
C ILE A 141 -6.50 1.71 0.00
N ILE A 142 -5.94 0.51 -0.07
CA ILE A 142 -6.20 -0.45 -1.13
C ILE A 142 -7.03 -1.59 -0.55
N LEU A 143 -8.17 -1.88 -1.14
CA LEU A 143 -9.02 -3.00 -0.74
C LEU A 143 -8.41 -4.32 -1.23
N PRO A 144 -8.59 -5.43 -0.49
CA PRO A 144 -8.07 -6.73 -0.91
C PRO A 144 -8.73 -7.14 -2.23
N SER A 145 -7.95 -7.65 -3.18
CA SER A 145 -8.52 -8.28 -4.37
C SER A 145 -9.01 -9.67 -3.99
N THR A 146 -10.32 -9.89 -4.01
CA THR A 146 -10.98 -11.17 -3.71
C THR A 146 -10.75 -12.27 -4.76
N TYR A 147 -9.88 -12.04 -5.76
CA TYR A 147 -9.60 -12.99 -6.83
C TYR A 147 -8.10 -13.26 -6.94
N TYR A 148 -7.72 -14.48 -6.55
CA TYR A 148 -6.50 -15.17 -6.97
C TYR A 148 -6.86 -16.56 -7.46
#